data_AF-A0A059CT54-F1
#
_entry.id   AF-A0A059CT54-F1
#
_cell.length_a   1.000
_cell.length_b   1.000
_cell.length_c   1.000
_cell.angle_alpha   90.00
_cell.angle_beta   90.00
_cell.angle_gamma   90.00
#
_symmetry.space_group_name_H-M   'P 1'
#
loop_
_entity.id
_entity.type
_entity.pdbx_description
1 polymer ?
#
loop_
_entity_poly.entity_id
_entity_poly.type
_entity_poly.pdbx_seq_one_letter_code
_entity_poly.pdbx_strand_id
1 'polypeptide(L)'
;MIQRWTRDRARTIRNRNFSRLLPPQFYRHDAPSPSTCCSAAGNAARTRHRKLGNDRGSAAAAAAASSLRPIALLGRPPMEASSVALCEVHRFAPKHGPRALTSPSFGRSRCRSPGRGSLKLGPRRGSGAVVLASASAGDAYGSSTIDRREADSGDKKAASSAPSSPSASPVYVPTPPNRESRTPHSGYHFDRSSRKFFEGWYFKVSIPESRQSFCFMYSVENPAFPKQLSALEVAQYGPRYTGVGAQILGADDKYICQFSEESANFWGSRHELVLGNTFMAEKDAKPPNKEVPPQEFNERVAEGFQVSPLWHQGFIRDDGRSDYVETVKTARWEYSTRPVYGWGNVGSQQKSTAGWLAAFPVFEPHWQICMAGGLSTGWIEWEGERFEFQDAPSYSEKNWGGAFPRKWFWVQCNVFEGAKGEVALTAAGGLRQLPGLTETFENAALIGVHYDGIFYEFVPWNGVVSWEVAPWGSWYMEADNETHKVVVEATTKDRGTTLRAPTVEAGLAPACNDTCFGDLKLQIWERRYDGSKGKLILDVTSNMAAVEIGGGPWFSTWKGKTSTPELLSRALRVPVDVDGFFGLAPFLKPPGL
;
A
#
# COMPACT_ATOMS: atom_id res chain seq x y z
N MET A 1 -11.75 59.39 32.33
CA MET A 1 -12.95 59.13 33.15
C MET A 1 -12.83 57.68 33.65
N ILE A 2 -12.25 57.52 34.86
CA ILE A 2 -12.31 56.37 35.81
C ILE A 2 -11.91 54.99 35.22
N GLN A 3 -10.74 54.36 35.42
CA GLN A 3 -9.84 54.07 36.56
C GLN A 3 -10.47 53.51 37.85
N ARG A 4 -9.98 52.31 38.24
CA ARG A 4 -10.11 51.59 39.54
C ARG A 4 -11.28 50.61 39.67
N TRP A 5 -10.98 49.32 39.83
CA TRP A 5 -10.99 48.67 41.15
C TRP A 5 -10.31 47.29 41.12
N THR A 6 -9.39 47.14 42.06
CA THR A 6 -8.58 45.96 42.39
C THR A 6 -9.27 45.10 43.46
N ARG A 7 -8.99 43.79 43.43
CA ARG A 7 -8.76 42.80 44.51
C ARG A 7 -9.55 42.83 45.84
N ASP A 8 -9.68 41.59 46.35
CA ASP A 8 -9.94 41.12 47.72
C ASP A 8 -11.39 41.00 48.19
N ARG A 9 -11.81 39.75 48.41
CA ARG A 9 -12.08 39.23 49.76
C ARG A 9 -12.16 37.70 49.77
N ALA A 10 -11.23 37.10 50.52
CA ALA A 10 -11.36 35.77 51.09
C ALA A 10 -12.02 35.87 52.49
N ARG A 11 -12.56 34.72 52.95
CA ARG A 11 -12.78 34.32 54.37
C ARG A 11 -13.97 35.00 55.09
N THR A 12 -14.85 34.36 55.87
CA THR A 12 -14.93 33.08 56.63
C THR A 12 -16.43 32.91 57.04
N ILE A 13 -17.03 31.73 57.31
CA ILE A 13 -17.21 31.05 58.63
C ILE A 13 -18.22 29.88 58.41
N ARG A 14 -17.78 28.61 58.57
CA ARG A 14 -18.12 27.60 59.64
C ARG A 14 -19.61 27.27 59.78
N ASN A 15 -20.10 26.06 60.08
CA ASN A 15 -19.56 24.79 60.58
C ASN A 15 -20.73 23.76 60.52
N ARG A 16 -20.49 22.48 60.20
CA ARG A 16 -20.77 21.33 61.10
C ARG A 16 -20.43 19.98 60.44
N ASN A 17 -19.82 19.15 61.27
CA ASN A 17 -19.19 17.85 61.03
C ASN A 17 -20.16 16.65 61.05
N PHE A 18 -19.58 15.48 60.74
CA PHE A 18 -19.97 14.07 61.01
C PHE A 18 -20.82 13.40 59.90
N SER A 19 -20.51 12.22 59.35
CA SER A 19 -19.52 11.16 59.65
C SER A 19 -19.34 10.21 58.46
N ARG A 20 -18.14 9.61 58.35
CA ARG A 20 -17.81 8.21 57.96
C ARG A 20 -18.53 7.56 56.75
N LEU A 21 -17.76 7.16 55.73
CA LEU A 21 -17.35 5.76 55.48
C LEU A 21 -16.28 5.71 54.37
N LEU A 22 -15.21 4.95 54.63
CA LEU A 22 -14.05 4.70 53.78
C LEU A 22 -14.35 3.65 52.69
N PRO A 23 -13.53 3.58 51.64
CA PRO A 23 -12.89 2.30 51.32
C PRO A 23 -11.36 2.43 51.22
N PRO A 24 -10.60 1.38 51.55
CA PRO A 24 -9.15 1.46 51.65
C PRO A 24 -8.46 1.26 50.31
N GLN A 25 -7.22 1.74 50.32
CA GLN A 25 -6.28 1.74 49.24
C GLN A 25 -5.05 0.90 49.65
N PHE A 26 -4.37 0.33 48.64
CA PHE A 26 -2.93 0.07 48.54
C PHE A 26 -2.28 -1.26 49.04
N TYR A 27 -1.90 -2.09 48.04
CA TYR A 27 -0.55 -2.58 47.65
C TYR A 27 0.15 -3.83 48.24
N ARG A 28 0.56 -4.68 47.26
CA ARG A 28 1.81 -5.45 47.02
C ARG A 28 2.14 -6.81 47.70
N HIS A 29 2.47 -7.74 46.78
CA HIS A 29 3.40 -8.90 46.75
C HIS A 29 3.32 -9.99 47.83
N ASP A 30 3.06 -11.24 47.40
CA ASP A 30 4.11 -12.28 47.26
C ASP A 30 3.59 -13.54 46.54
N ALA A 31 4.52 -14.25 45.90
CA ALA A 31 4.32 -15.45 45.08
C ALA A 31 4.15 -16.75 45.92
N PRO A 32 3.81 -17.87 45.26
CA PRO A 32 4.34 -19.16 45.70
C PRO A 32 5.08 -19.94 44.59
N SER A 33 6.03 -20.73 45.05
CA SER A 33 6.87 -21.71 44.33
C SER A 33 6.10 -22.95 43.85
N PRO A 34 6.75 -23.86 43.10
CA PRO A 34 7.06 -25.14 43.74
C PRO A 34 8.43 -25.77 43.39
N SER A 35 8.68 -26.85 44.11
CA SER A 35 9.91 -27.56 44.49
C SER A 35 10.43 -28.65 43.53
N THR A 36 11.70 -28.98 43.73
CA THR A 36 12.48 -30.17 43.31
C THR A 36 12.06 -31.47 44.03
N CYS A 37 12.10 -32.63 43.34
CA CYS A 37 12.95 -33.82 43.64
C CYS A 37 12.47 -35.17 43.03
N CYS A 38 13.43 -35.86 42.40
CA CYS A 38 13.79 -37.30 42.37
C CYS A 38 12.77 -38.47 42.33
N SER A 39 13.05 -39.36 41.36
CA SER A 39 13.12 -40.84 41.39
C SER A 39 11.92 -41.70 41.81
N ALA A 40 11.49 -42.63 40.95
CA ALA A 40 11.68 -44.08 41.11
C ALA A 40 10.87 -44.90 40.09
N ALA A 41 11.36 -46.12 39.86
CA ALA A 41 10.95 -47.15 38.91
C ALA A 41 9.52 -47.69 39.06
N GLY A 42 9.02 -48.36 38.02
CA GLY A 42 7.83 -49.22 38.12
C GLY A 42 7.34 -49.81 36.79
N ASN A 43 7.72 -51.07 36.55
CA ASN A 43 7.33 -51.95 35.44
C ASN A 43 5.81 -52.10 35.22
N ALA A 44 5.41 -52.34 33.96
CA ALA A 44 4.62 -53.50 33.48
C ALA A 44 4.01 -53.16 32.10
N ALA A 45 4.58 -53.63 30.99
CA ALA A 45 4.28 -54.93 30.36
C ALA A 45 2.81 -55.11 29.93
N ARG A 46 2.56 -55.01 28.60
CA ARG A 46 1.81 -56.06 27.90
C ARG A 46 2.18 -56.18 26.42
N THR A 47 2.69 -57.35 26.14
CA THR A 47 3.12 -58.01 24.91
C THR A 47 1.96 -58.38 23.98
N ARG A 48 2.25 -58.42 22.67
CA ARG A 48 1.95 -59.50 21.68
C ARG A 48 2.77 -59.19 20.41
N HIS A 49 3.93 -59.83 20.16
CA HIS A 49 4.12 -61.07 19.38
C HIS A 49 3.20 -61.19 18.14
N ARG A 50 3.69 -61.36 16.90
CA ARG A 50 4.52 -62.49 16.45
C ARG A 50 5.17 -62.27 15.05
N LYS A 51 6.45 -62.70 14.96
CA LYS A 51 7.22 -63.43 13.90
C LYS A 51 7.10 -63.00 12.42
N LEU A 52 8.18 -62.60 11.75
CA LEU A 52 9.41 -63.33 11.29
C LEU A 52 9.20 -64.21 10.05
N GLY A 53 9.94 -63.88 9.00
CA GLY A 53 10.27 -64.71 7.83
C GLY A 53 11.43 -64.09 7.06
N ASN A 54 12.60 -64.72 7.18
CA ASN A 54 13.92 -64.39 6.61
C ASN A 54 13.99 -64.72 5.10
N ASP A 55 14.83 -64.03 4.33
CA ASP A 55 16.12 -64.59 3.85
C ASP A 55 16.88 -63.66 2.86
N ARG A 56 18.19 -63.48 3.15
CA ARG A 56 19.40 -63.48 2.29
C ARG A 56 19.50 -62.48 1.11
N GLY A 57 20.60 -61.75 0.90
CA GLY A 57 21.92 -61.75 1.52
C GLY A 57 22.88 -60.73 0.87
N SER A 58 23.84 -60.25 1.68
CA SER A 58 25.30 -60.12 1.40
C SER A 58 25.76 -59.18 0.28
N ALA A 59 26.78 -58.31 0.39
CA ALA A 59 27.82 -57.95 1.38
C ALA A 59 28.42 -56.59 0.94
N ALA A 60 28.71 -55.62 1.83
CA ALA A 60 29.99 -55.32 2.53
C ALA A 60 31.14 -54.80 1.61
N ALA A 61 31.95 -53.78 1.91
CA ALA A 61 32.67 -53.40 3.15
C ALA A 61 32.92 -51.86 3.19
N ALA A 62 32.99 -51.08 4.29
CA ALA A 62 33.80 -51.10 5.53
C ALA A 62 35.34 -51.03 5.28
N ALA A 63 36.23 -50.39 6.06
CA ALA A 63 36.30 -49.28 7.03
C ALA A 63 37.76 -49.29 7.58
N ALA A 64 38.35 -48.15 7.96
CA ALA A 64 39.49 -48.03 8.91
C ALA A 64 39.56 -46.56 9.39
N ALA A 65 39.28 -46.20 10.66
CA ALA A 65 40.14 -46.20 11.87
C ALA A 65 41.43 -45.33 11.69
N SER A 66 41.85 -44.40 12.56
CA SER A 66 41.76 -44.29 14.03
C SER A 66 42.12 -42.89 14.58
N SER A 67 41.59 -42.58 15.78
CA SER A 67 42.12 -41.83 16.95
C SER A 67 43.14 -40.68 16.83
N LEU A 68 42.89 -39.55 17.54
CA LEU A 68 43.76 -38.99 18.61
C LEU A 68 43.09 -37.83 19.40
N ARG A 69 43.59 -37.62 20.62
CA ARG A 69 43.02 -36.91 21.80
C ARG A 69 43.04 -35.36 21.74
N PRO A 70 42.29 -34.66 22.62
CA PRO A 70 42.30 -33.20 22.73
C PRO A 70 43.32 -32.67 23.77
N ILE A 71 43.91 -31.50 23.49
CA ILE A 71 44.67 -30.68 24.45
C ILE A 71 44.09 -29.25 24.43
N ALA A 72 43.83 -28.72 25.62
CA ALA A 72 43.33 -27.37 25.88
C ALA A 72 44.49 -26.40 26.20
N LEU A 73 44.38 -25.13 25.81
CA LEU A 73 45.05 -24.01 26.49
C LEU A 73 44.41 -22.64 26.15
N LEU A 74 43.76 -22.05 27.16
CA LEU A 74 43.85 -20.65 27.64
C LEU A 74 43.61 -19.45 26.68
N GLY A 75 42.41 -18.86 26.74
CA GLY A 75 42.09 -17.59 27.43
C GLY A 75 42.75 -16.23 27.07
N ARG A 76 41.86 -15.26 26.75
CA ARG A 76 41.93 -13.75 26.75
C ARG A 76 42.30 -13.03 25.44
N PRO A 77 41.86 -11.77 25.22
CA PRO A 77 40.54 -11.13 25.41
C PRO A 77 40.14 -10.28 24.13
N PRO A 78 39.03 -9.50 24.11
CA PRO A 78 38.52 -8.87 22.89
C PRO A 78 39.21 -7.55 22.54
N MET A 79 39.32 -7.24 21.24
CA MET A 79 39.89 -5.99 20.73
C MET A 79 38.99 -4.78 21.05
N GLU A 80 39.64 -3.76 21.61
CA GLU A 80 39.08 -2.47 21.99
C GLU A 80 38.63 -1.62 20.80
N ALA A 81 37.60 -0.82 21.10
CA ALA A 81 37.17 0.33 20.36
C ALA A 81 38.33 1.34 20.17
N SER A 82 38.58 1.72 18.92
CA SER A 82 39.42 2.88 18.63
C SER A 82 38.62 4.15 18.89
N SER A 83 38.93 4.80 20.00
CA SER A 83 38.60 6.18 20.31
C SER A 83 39.33 7.10 19.33
N VAL A 84 38.57 7.83 18.51
CA VAL A 84 39.12 8.99 17.78
C VAL A 84 39.16 10.16 18.76
N ALA A 85 40.38 10.58 19.09
CA ALA A 85 40.66 11.72 19.92
C ALA A 85 40.16 13.02 19.25
N LEU A 86 39.43 13.82 20.03
CA LEU A 86 39.18 15.22 19.78
C LEU A 86 40.51 15.99 19.76
N CYS A 87 40.94 16.45 18.59
CA CYS A 87 41.90 17.53 18.50
C CYS A 87 41.17 18.87 18.61
N GLU A 88 41.40 19.56 19.74
CA GLU A 88 41.18 21.00 19.87
C GLU A 88 41.97 21.74 18.78
N VAL A 89 41.29 22.55 17.98
CA VAL A 89 41.94 23.56 17.15
C VAL A 89 41.94 24.87 17.92
N HIS A 90 43.14 25.30 18.26
CA HIS A 90 43.43 26.58 18.88
C HIS A 90 42.86 27.76 18.09
N ARG A 91 42.28 28.69 18.85
CA ARG A 91 41.92 30.04 18.47
C ARG A 91 43.08 30.77 17.79
N PHE A 92 42.83 31.31 16.59
CA PHE A 92 43.48 32.53 16.13
C PHE A 92 42.41 33.52 15.68
N ALA A 93 42.29 34.61 16.44
CA ALA A 93 41.65 35.84 16.00
C ALA A 93 42.69 36.71 15.27
N PRO A 94 42.25 37.53 14.31
CA PRO A 94 42.53 38.94 14.48
C PRO A 94 41.28 39.81 14.37
N LYS A 95 41.27 40.79 15.28
CA LYS A 95 40.38 41.94 15.35
C LYS A 95 40.58 42.80 14.10
N HIS A 96 39.51 43.33 13.51
CA HIS A 96 39.33 44.75 13.18
C HIS A 96 37.89 44.99 12.70
N GLY A 97 37.25 46.02 13.27
CA GLY A 97 35.81 46.32 13.14
C GLY A 97 35.39 47.00 11.83
N PRO A 98 34.09 47.31 11.69
CA PRO A 98 33.48 47.68 10.43
C PRO A 98 33.65 49.17 10.12
N ARG A 99 33.95 49.50 8.87
CA ARG A 99 33.75 50.83 8.27
C ARG A 99 32.66 50.73 7.21
N ALA A 100 31.63 51.53 7.38
CA ALA A 100 30.65 51.87 6.35
C ALA A 100 31.33 52.63 5.20
N LEU A 101 30.84 52.44 3.96
CA LEU A 101 30.68 53.49 2.93
C LEU A 101 30.11 52.91 1.62
N THR A 102 28.90 53.37 1.30
CA THR A 102 28.39 53.87 0.00
C THR A 102 28.54 53.06 -1.29
N SER A 103 27.39 52.83 -1.91
CA SER A 103 27.15 52.47 -3.31
C SER A 103 27.83 53.42 -4.31
N PRO A 104 28.18 52.93 -5.53
CA PRO A 104 28.29 53.78 -6.69
C PRO A 104 27.07 53.63 -7.62
N SER A 105 26.64 54.76 -8.14
CA SER A 105 25.66 54.93 -9.21
C SER A 105 26.35 55.59 -10.40
N PHE A 106 26.08 55.15 -11.62
CA PHE A 106 26.21 55.85 -12.92
C PHE A 106 25.67 54.87 -13.99
N GLY A 107 24.90 55.21 -15.02
CA GLY A 107 24.37 56.45 -15.54
C GLY A 107 23.36 56.15 -16.69
N ARG A 108 22.50 57.12 -16.98
CA ARG A 108 21.36 57.07 -17.92
C ARG A 108 21.77 57.12 -19.41
N SER A 109 20.96 56.50 -20.26
CA SER A 109 20.58 57.04 -21.58
C SER A 109 19.14 56.63 -21.97
N ARG A 110 18.47 57.51 -22.72
CA ARG A 110 17.00 57.60 -23.00
C ARG A 110 16.56 56.83 -24.26
N CYS A 111 15.27 56.46 -24.30
CA CYS A 111 14.27 56.58 -25.40
C CYS A 111 13.28 55.39 -25.36
N ARG A 112 11.98 55.43 -25.70
CA ARG A 112 10.92 56.42 -25.98
C ARG A 112 9.61 55.58 -25.94
N SER A 113 8.52 56.12 -25.40
CA SER A 113 7.19 55.47 -25.39
C SER A 113 6.39 55.76 -26.67
N PRO A 114 5.43 54.89 -27.01
CA PRO A 114 4.04 55.33 -27.25
C PRO A 114 3.06 54.37 -26.53
N GLY A 115 1.81 54.66 -26.21
CA GLY A 115 0.87 55.74 -26.47
C GLY A 115 -0.52 55.16 -26.17
N ARG A 116 -1.33 55.82 -25.34
CA ARG A 116 -2.69 55.39 -24.97
C ARG A 116 -3.65 55.56 -26.15
N GLY A 117 -4.42 54.52 -26.46
CA GLY A 117 -5.60 54.57 -27.33
C GLY A 117 -6.84 54.05 -26.59
N SER A 118 -7.84 54.91 -26.46
CA SER A 118 -9.20 54.62 -25.98
C SER A 118 -10.06 54.21 -27.17
N LEU A 119 -10.89 53.17 -27.04
CA LEU A 119 -12.04 52.94 -27.92
C LEU A 119 -13.18 52.20 -27.21
N LYS A 120 -14.39 52.66 -27.53
CA LYS A 120 -15.66 52.56 -26.82
C LYS A 120 -16.36 51.20 -27.03
N LEU A 121 -17.03 50.71 -25.98
CA LEU A 121 -18.04 49.66 -26.04
C LEU A 121 -19.41 50.24 -26.42
N GLY A 122 -20.05 49.63 -27.42
CA GLY A 122 -21.46 49.81 -27.80
C GLY A 122 -22.15 48.44 -27.96
N PRO A 123 -23.50 48.35 -27.89
CA PRO A 123 -24.17 47.20 -27.29
C PRO A 123 -24.78 46.17 -28.26
N ARG A 124 -24.91 44.94 -27.72
CA ARG A 124 -25.89 43.85 -27.95
C ARG A 124 -26.16 43.34 -29.37
N ARG A 125 -26.07 42.01 -29.51
CA ARG A 125 -27.20 41.15 -29.91
C ARG A 125 -27.00 39.71 -29.42
N GLY A 126 -28.03 39.18 -28.77
CA GLY A 126 -28.10 37.79 -28.33
C GLY A 126 -28.63 36.88 -29.42
N SER A 127 -28.26 35.61 -29.34
CA SER A 127 -28.85 34.44 -30.00
C SER A 127 -28.31 33.26 -29.18
N GLY A 128 -29.11 32.63 -28.31
CA GLY A 128 -30.12 31.66 -28.69
C GLY A 128 -29.66 30.31 -28.14
N ALA A 129 -29.91 30.06 -26.85
CA ALA A 129 -29.65 28.77 -26.21
C ALA A 129 -30.66 27.75 -26.75
N VAL A 130 -30.16 26.70 -27.39
CA VAL A 130 -30.96 25.52 -27.75
C VAL A 130 -30.91 24.57 -26.57
N VAL A 131 -32.00 24.53 -25.81
CA VAL A 131 -32.29 23.51 -24.82
C VAL A 131 -32.80 22.29 -25.58
N LEU A 132 -31.97 21.25 -25.69
CA LEU A 132 -32.42 19.91 -26.09
C LEU A 132 -32.84 19.16 -24.83
N ALA A 133 -34.13 19.25 -24.53
CA ALA A 133 -34.80 18.27 -23.69
C ALA A 133 -34.94 16.98 -24.51
N SER A 134 -34.42 15.86 -23.99
CA SER A 134 -34.88 14.54 -24.40
C SER A 134 -35.23 13.75 -23.16
N ALA A 135 -36.50 13.38 -23.10
CA ALA A 135 -37.11 12.51 -22.13
C ALA A 135 -37.34 11.16 -22.81
N SER A 136 -36.88 10.08 -22.18
CA SER A 136 -37.37 8.69 -22.28
C SER A 136 -36.29 7.79 -21.69
N ALA A 137 -36.55 6.75 -20.91
CA ALA A 137 -37.75 6.23 -20.28
C ALA A 137 -37.21 5.39 -19.11
N GLY A 138 -37.93 5.39 -17.98
CA GLY A 138 -37.56 4.56 -16.85
C GLY A 138 -37.90 3.10 -17.13
N ASP A 139 -36.91 2.22 -17.02
CA ASP A 139 -37.16 0.80 -16.84
C ASP A 139 -37.16 0.49 -15.34
N ALA A 140 -38.34 0.04 -14.91
CA ALA A 140 -38.63 -0.36 -13.55
C ALA A 140 -37.87 -1.64 -13.21
N TYR A 141 -37.16 -1.62 -12.08
CA TYR A 141 -36.70 -2.81 -11.41
C TYR A 141 -37.91 -3.67 -10.99
N GLY A 142 -38.13 -4.75 -11.74
CA GLY A 142 -39.08 -5.80 -11.39
C GLY A 142 -38.59 -6.59 -10.19
N SER A 143 -39.22 -6.34 -9.05
CA SER A 143 -39.18 -7.17 -7.85
C SER A 143 -39.62 -8.59 -8.17
N SER A 144 -38.77 -9.59 -7.91
CA SER A 144 -39.19 -11.00 -7.85
C SER A 144 -39.30 -11.42 -6.39
N THR A 145 -40.54 -11.45 -5.91
CA THR A 145 -40.97 -12.08 -4.68
C THR A 145 -40.88 -13.60 -4.84
N ILE A 146 -40.01 -14.26 -4.06
CA ILE A 146 -40.04 -15.71 -3.90
C ILE A 146 -41.11 -16.04 -2.87
N ASP A 147 -42.28 -16.47 -3.36
CA ASP A 147 -43.30 -17.13 -2.55
C ASP A 147 -42.81 -18.50 -2.09
N ARG A 148 -42.76 -18.68 -0.77
CA ARG A 148 -42.60 -19.99 -0.14
C ARG A 148 -43.89 -20.79 -0.32
N ARG A 149 -43.79 -21.95 -0.96
CA ARG A 149 -44.76 -23.03 -0.79
C ARG A 149 -44.02 -24.30 -0.39
N GLU A 150 -44.45 -24.86 0.74
CA GLU A 150 -44.18 -26.23 1.18
C GLU A 150 -44.71 -27.22 0.16
N ALA A 151 -43.97 -28.30 -0.10
CA ALA A 151 -44.53 -29.63 -0.32
C ALA A 151 -43.47 -30.72 -0.12
N ASP A 152 -43.99 -31.83 0.36
CA ASP A 152 -43.42 -33.05 0.87
C ASP A 152 -42.95 -34.03 -0.22
N SER A 153 -42.04 -34.94 0.18
CA SER A 153 -41.76 -36.29 -0.35
C SER A 153 -41.45 -36.55 -1.84
N GLY A 154 -40.38 -37.34 -2.06
CA GLY A 154 -40.44 -38.45 -3.03
C GLY A 154 -39.69 -38.31 -4.36
N ASP A 155 -38.70 -39.19 -4.52
CA ASP A 155 -38.15 -39.76 -5.76
C ASP A 155 -36.99 -39.10 -6.53
N LYS A 156 -35.93 -39.92 -6.61
CA LYS A 156 -34.72 -39.78 -7.40
C LYS A 156 -35.04 -39.86 -8.90
N LYS A 157 -34.57 -38.90 -9.68
CA LYS A 157 -34.14 -39.12 -11.07
C LYS A 157 -33.11 -38.08 -11.50
N ALA A 158 -32.08 -38.58 -12.18
CA ALA A 158 -30.93 -37.84 -12.67
C ALA A 158 -31.34 -36.65 -13.54
N ALA A 159 -30.88 -35.46 -13.19
CA ALA A 159 -30.99 -34.26 -14.00
C ALA A 159 -29.65 -34.00 -14.69
N SER A 160 -29.72 -34.03 -16.02
CA SER A 160 -28.72 -33.59 -16.97
C SER A 160 -28.20 -32.19 -16.64
N SER A 161 -26.88 -32.03 -16.71
CA SER A 161 -26.15 -30.77 -16.64
C SER A 161 -26.77 -29.72 -17.57
N ALA A 162 -27.25 -28.63 -17.00
CA ALA A 162 -27.56 -27.41 -17.75
C ALA A 162 -26.28 -26.92 -18.45
N PRO A 163 -26.39 -26.35 -19.67
CA PRO A 163 -25.22 -25.81 -20.37
C PRO A 163 -24.64 -24.66 -19.56
N SER A 164 -23.36 -24.77 -19.21
CA SER A 164 -22.57 -23.68 -18.67
C SER A 164 -22.69 -22.48 -19.60
N SER A 165 -23.07 -21.32 -19.06
CA SER A 165 -22.95 -20.04 -19.74
C SER A 165 -21.56 -19.94 -20.39
N PRO A 166 -21.42 -19.44 -21.63
CA PRO A 166 -20.12 -19.31 -22.26
C PRO A 166 -19.22 -18.45 -21.36
N SER A 167 -18.08 -19.00 -20.96
CA SER A 167 -17.00 -18.30 -20.24
C SER A 167 -16.76 -16.96 -20.93
N ALA A 168 -17.03 -15.86 -20.24
CA ALA A 168 -16.86 -14.52 -20.79
C ALA A 168 -15.36 -14.27 -21.00
N SER A 169 -14.94 -14.20 -22.26
CA SER A 169 -13.54 -13.91 -22.59
C SER A 169 -13.20 -12.47 -22.23
N PRO A 170 -11.95 -12.18 -21.79
CA PRO A 170 -11.53 -10.81 -21.51
C PRO A 170 -11.57 -9.98 -22.81
N VAL A 171 -12.02 -8.73 -22.71
CA VAL A 171 -12.12 -7.84 -23.88
C VAL A 171 -11.14 -6.69 -23.72
N TYR A 172 -10.21 -6.60 -24.68
CA TYR A 172 -9.28 -5.48 -24.75
C TYR A 172 -9.98 -4.22 -25.26
N VAL A 173 -9.85 -3.14 -24.49
CA VAL A 173 -10.26 -1.80 -24.89
C VAL A 173 -9.13 -0.84 -24.55
N PRO A 174 -8.61 -0.06 -25.52
CA PRO A 174 -7.63 0.98 -25.24
C PRO A 174 -8.14 1.95 -24.17
N THR A 175 -7.26 2.34 -23.25
CA THR A 175 -7.65 3.23 -22.15
C THR A 175 -8.07 4.61 -22.67
N PRO A 176 -9.32 5.05 -22.46
CA PRO A 176 -9.73 6.41 -22.79
C PRO A 176 -9.12 7.40 -21.79
N PRO A 177 -8.71 8.61 -22.24
CA PRO A 177 -7.98 9.58 -21.41
C PRO A 177 -8.81 10.22 -20.29
N ASN A 178 -10.15 10.17 -20.39
CA ASN A 178 -11.07 10.76 -19.42
C ASN A 178 -12.04 9.68 -18.95
N ARG A 179 -11.90 9.27 -17.68
CA ARG A 179 -12.78 8.30 -17.02
C ARG A 179 -13.21 8.87 -15.68
N GLU A 180 -14.46 8.64 -15.30
CA GLU A 180 -15.02 9.14 -14.04
C GLU A 180 -14.26 8.61 -12.82
N SER A 181 -13.77 7.37 -12.89
CA SER A 181 -13.01 6.72 -11.83
C SER A 181 -11.51 7.06 -11.83
N ARG A 182 -11.01 7.82 -12.80
CA ARG A 182 -9.58 8.17 -12.88
C ARG A 182 -9.20 9.00 -11.66
N THR A 183 -8.25 8.51 -10.87
CA THR A 183 -7.69 9.27 -9.76
C THR A 183 -6.56 10.20 -10.24
N PRO A 184 -6.27 11.29 -9.51
CA PRO A 184 -5.00 11.98 -9.63
C PRO A 184 -3.82 11.01 -9.48
N HIS A 185 -2.63 11.42 -9.93
CA HIS A 185 -1.40 10.63 -9.79
C HIS A 185 -1.38 9.28 -10.54
N SER A 186 -2.30 9.07 -11.50
CA SER A 186 -2.36 7.84 -12.28
C SER A 186 -1.12 7.62 -13.15
N GLY A 187 -0.49 8.69 -13.66
CA GLY A 187 0.68 8.60 -14.55
C GLY A 187 2.01 8.29 -13.85
N TYR A 188 3.03 7.99 -14.63
CA TYR A 188 4.41 7.75 -14.20
C TYR A 188 5.10 9.04 -13.72
N HIS A 189 5.71 9.01 -12.53
CA HIS A 189 6.23 10.16 -11.80
C HIS A 189 7.72 10.48 -12.04
N PHE A 190 8.42 9.65 -12.80
CA PHE A 190 9.84 9.90 -13.04
C PHE A 190 10.07 11.24 -13.76
N ASP A 191 10.83 12.12 -13.11
CA ASP A 191 11.08 13.50 -13.53
C ASP A 191 12.36 13.69 -14.34
N ARG A 192 13.04 12.59 -14.70
CA ARG A 192 14.35 12.56 -15.39
C ARG A 192 15.53 13.07 -14.57
N SER A 193 15.35 13.34 -13.28
CA SER A 193 16.46 13.70 -12.40
C SER A 193 17.25 12.48 -11.94
N SER A 194 18.46 12.70 -11.43
CA SER A 194 19.34 11.67 -10.84
C SER A 194 19.12 11.46 -9.33
N ARG A 195 18.03 12.00 -8.78
CA ARG A 195 17.64 11.77 -7.38
C ARG A 195 17.36 10.29 -7.16
N LYS A 196 17.51 9.82 -5.91
CA LYS A 196 17.03 8.47 -5.56
C LYS A 196 15.53 8.40 -5.89
N PHE A 197 15.16 7.42 -6.70
CA PHE A 197 13.80 7.25 -7.17
C PHE A 197 13.46 5.77 -7.31
N PHE A 198 12.27 5.41 -6.88
CA PHE A 198 11.54 4.24 -7.30
C PHE A 198 10.10 4.64 -7.62
N GLU A 199 9.45 3.82 -8.44
CA GLU A 199 8.00 3.77 -8.50
C GLU A 199 7.57 2.32 -8.52
N GLY A 200 6.54 2.01 -7.74
CA GLY A 200 5.97 0.68 -7.58
C GLY A 200 4.46 0.70 -7.82
N TRP A 201 3.93 -0.39 -8.35
CA TRP A 201 2.52 -0.57 -8.64
C TRP A 201 2.05 -1.90 -8.08
N TYR A 202 0.84 -1.93 -7.55
CA TYR A 202 0.20 -3.11 -7.00
C TYR A 202 -1.18 -3.27 -7.63
N PHE A 203 -1.50 -4.47 -8.09
CA PHE A 203 -2.82 -4.85 -8.61
C PHE A 203 -3.26 -6.13 -7.91
N LYS A 204 -4.52 -6.24 -7.53
CA LYS A 204 -5.06 -7.48 -6.98
C LYS A 204 -6.33 -7.90 -7.70
N VAL A 205 -6.46 -9.20 -7.94
CA VAL A 205 -7.71 -9.87 -8.30
C VAL A 205 -8.00 -10.92 -7.22
N SER A 206 -9.20 -10.89 -6.66
CA SER A 206 -9.69 -11.89 -5.72
C SER A 206 -10.75 -12.75 -6.39
N ILE A 207 -10.63 -14.07 -6.28
CA ILE A 207 -11.53 -15.07 -6.87
C ILE A 207 -12.27 -15.75 -5.72
N PRO A 208 -13.47 -15.26 -5.32
CA PRO A 208 -14.16 -15.75 -4.14
C PRO A 208 -14.53 -17.24 -4.21
N GLU A 209 -14.83 -17.75 -5.42
CA GLU A 209 -15.29 -19.12 -5.65
C GLU A 209 -14.24 -20.16 -5.24
N SER A 210 -12.96 -19.85 -5.45
CA SER A 210 -11.82 -20.68 -5.05
C SER A 210 -11.14 -20.19 -3.77
N ARG A 211 -11.57 -19.03 -3.25
CA ARG A 211 -10.98 -18.35 -2.11
C ARG A 211 -9.49 -18.07 -2.31
N GLN A 212 -9.11 -17.70 -3.54
CA GLN A 212 -7.74 -17.37 -3.93
C GLN A 212 -7.64 -15.89 -4.32
N SER A 213 -6.45 -15.32 -4.21
CA SER A 213 -6.15 -13.98 -4.71
C SER A 213 -4.81 -13.96 -5.44
N PHE A 214 -4.67 -13.04 -6.38
CA PHE A 214 -3.45 -12.79 -7.11
C PHE A 214 -3.09 -11.32 -7.01
N CYS A 215 -1.96 -11.04 -6.36
CA CYS A 215 -1.40 -9.71 -6.18
C CYS A 215 -0.21 -9.58 -7.12
N PHE A 216 -0.29 -8.69 -8.09
CA PHE A 216 0.76 -8.37 -9.04
C PHE A 216 1.46 -7.11 -8.56
N MET A 217 2.79 -7.16 -8.45
CA MET A 217 3.59 -6.00 -8.05
C MET A 217 4.68 -5.75 -9.08
N TYR A 218 4.76 -4.50 -9.52
CA TYR A 218 5.79 -4.02 -10.43
C TYR A 218 6.59 -2.93 -9.77
N SER A 219 7.88 -2.84 -10.11
CA SER A 219 8.73 -1.75 -9.64
C SER A 219 9.74 -1.34 -10.69
N VAL A 220 10.13 -0.07 -10.66
CA VAL A 220 11.29 0.45 -11.38
C VAL A 220 12.15 1.28 -10.43
N GLU A 221 13.46 1.06 -10.43
CA GLU A 221 14.42 1.74 -9.57
C GLU A 221 15.42 2.56 -10.40
N ASN A 222 15.60 3.82 -10.01
CA ASN A 222 16.54 4.80 -10.57
C ASN A 222 16.69 4.75 -12.11
N PRO A 223 15.58 4.93 -12.87
CA PRO A 223 15.54 4.84 -14.34
C PRO A 223 16.39 5.89 -15.06
N ALA A 224 16.95 6.88 -14.35
CA ALA A 224 17.98 7.78 -14.86
C ALA A 224 19.27 7.03 -15.26
N PHE A 225 19.47 5.84 -14.69
CA PHE A 225 20.58 4.94 -14.97
C PHE A 225 19.99 3.63 -15.53
N PRO A 226 19.92 3.47 -16.86
CA PRO A 226 19.30 2.30 -17.48
C PRO A 226 20.01 0.97 -17.20
N LYS A 227 21.23 1.04 -16.62
CA LYS A 227 22.11 -0.07 -16.29
C LYS A 227 22.76 0.20 -14.92
N GLN A 228 23.43 -0.82 -14.37
CA GLN A 228 24.28 -0.63 -13.20
C GLN A 228 25.26 0.54 -13.40
N LEU A 229 25.42 1.34 -12.33
CA LEU A 229 26.27 2.52 -12.35
C LEU A 229 27.75 2.13 -12.50
N SER A 230 28.47 2.84 -13.35
CA SER A 230 29.93 2.80 -13.41
C SER A 230 30.56 3.38 -12.14
N ALA A 231 31.83 3.08 -11.89
CA ALA A 231 32.57 3.64 -10.76
C ALA A 231 32.57 5.18 -10.74
N LEU A 232 32.57 5.82 -11.91
CA LEU A 232 32.49 7.28 -12.03
C LEU A 232 31.10 7.81 -11.62
N GLU A 233 30.03 7.16 -12.06
CA GLU A 233 28.66 7.53 -11.68
C GLU A 233 28.41 7.31 -10.19
N VAL A 234 28.94 6.23 -9.61
CA VAL A 234 28.90 6.02 -8.16
C VAL A 234 29.65 7.14 -7.42
N ALA A 235 30.81 7.58 -7.92
CA ALA A 235 31.53 8.70 -7.31
C ALA A 235 30.77 10.03 -7.40
N GLN A 236 30.03 10.25 -8.49
CA GLN A 236 29.29 11.49 -8.72
C GLN A 236 27.93 11.54 -8.00
N TYR A 237 27.17 10.45 -8.02
CA TYR A 237 25.78 10.41 -7.54
C TYR A 237 25.61 9.61 -6.25
N GLY A 238 26.64 8.88 -5.81
CA GLY A 238 26.56 7.88 -4.76
C GLY A 238 25.94 6.56 -5.25
N PRO A 239 25.92 5.51 -4.41
CA PRO A 239 25.35 4.22 -4.78
C PRO A 239 23.85 4.31 -5.07
N ARG A 240 23.41 3.53 -6.06
CA ARG A 240 22.02 3.41 -6.52
C ARG A 240 21.72 1.97 -6.92
N TYR A 241 20.49 1.55 -6.70
CA TYR A 241 19.94 0.31 -7.23
C TYR A 241 19.18 0.63 -8.51
N THR A 242 19.41 -0.13 -9.57
CA THR A 242 18.74 0.04 -10.86
C THR A 242 18.01 -1.23 -11.20
N GLY A 243 16.90 -1.09 -11.92
CA GLY A 243 16.24 -2.25 -12.48
C GLY A 243 14.73 -2.16 -12.51
N VAL A 244 14.14 -3.29 -12.88
CA VAL A 244 12.71 -3.50 -13.00
C VAL A 244 12.37 -4.84 -12.36
N GLY A 245 11.42 -4.84 -11.43
CA GLY A 245 10.88 -6.04 -10.81
C GLY A 245 9.46 -6.32 -11.27
N ALA A 246 9.15 -7.60 -11.48
CA ALA A 246 7.79 -8.11 -11.57
C ALA A 246 7.67 -9.29 -10.61
N GLN A 247 6.73 -9.21 -9.66
CA GLN A 247 6.50 -10.25 -8.69
C GLN A 247 5.01 -10.49 -8.49
N ILE A 248 4.63 -11.72 -8.17
CA ILE A 248 3.23 -12.11 -7.94
C ILE A 248 3.14 -12.93 -6.65
N LEU A 249 2.28 -12.51 -5.72
CA LEU A 249 1.77 -13.35 -4.64
C LEU A 249 0.46 -13.94 -5.14
N GLY A 250 0.45 -15.25 -5.40
CA GLY A 250 -0.66 -15.93 -6.08
C GLY A 250 -1.41 -16.90 -5.19
N ALA A 251 -2.07 -17.86 -5.84
CA ALA A 251 -2.82 -18.91 -5.15
C ALA A 251 -1.95 -19.64 -4.12
N ASP A 252 -2.58 -19.94 -2.97
CA ASP A 252 -1.98 -20.57 -1.79
C ASP A 252 -0.77 -19.81 -1.22
N ASP A 253 -0.77 -18.48 -1.38
CA ASP A 253 0.31 -17.58 -0.96
C ASP A 253 1.68 -17.92 -1.57
N LYS A 254 1.71 -18.70 -2.66
CA LYS A 254 2.94 -18.98 -3.40
C LYS A 254 3.45 -17.73 -4.12
N TYR A 255 4.74 -17.71 -4.41
CA TYR A 255 5.41 -16.53 -4.94
C TYR A 255 6.05 -16.77 -6.32
N ILE A 256 6.23 -15.72 -7.09
CA ILE A 256 7.14 -15.70 -8.25
C ILE A 256 7.73 -14.30 -8.37
N CYS A 257 9.00 -14.22 -8.76
CA CYS A 257 9.68 -12.96 -9.00
C CYS A 257 10.60 -13.09 -10.20
N GLN A 258 10.56 -12.07 -11.06
CA GLN A 258 11.51 -11.86 -12.15
C GLN A 258 12.08 -10.45 -12.04
N PHE A 259 13.41 -10.32 -12.05
CA PHE A 259 14.07 -9.04 -11.91
C PHE A 259 15.17 -8.83 -12.96
N SER A 260 15.24 -7.62 -13.51
CA SER A 260 16.32 -7.15 -14.37
C SER A 260 16.99 -5.96 -13.70
N GLU A 261 18.33 -5.93 -13.67
CA GLU A 261 19.09 -4.77 -13.20
C GLU A 261 19.12 -3.63 -14.23
N GLU A 262 18.69 -3.91 -15.46
CA GLU A 262 18.52 -2.95 -16.54
C GLU A 262 17.06 -2.53 -16.67
N SER A 263 16.84 -1.25 -16.96
CA SER A 263 15.52 -0.63 -17.12
C SER A 263 15.29 -0.06 -18.52
N ALA A 264 16.17 -0.35 -19.49
CA ALA A 264 16.08 0.17 -20.85
C ALA A 264 14.81 -0.22 -21.61
N ASN A 265 14.20 -1.36 -21.25
CA ASN A 265 12.96 -1.87 -21.85
C ASN A 265 11.70 -1.51 -21.05
N PHE A 266 11.85 -0.80 -19.94
CA PHE A 266 10.70 -0.30 -19.17
C PHE A 266 10.15 0.96 -19.81
N TRP A 267 8.82 1.09 -19.78
CA TRP A 267 8.15 2.31 -20.18
C TRP A 267 6.91 2.54 -19.30
N GLY A 268 6.58 3.82 -19.10
CA GLY A 268 5.40 4.24 -18.36
C GLY A 268 4.82 5.52 -18.96
N SER A 269 3.49 5.58 -19.07
CA SER A 269 2.78 6.77 -19.53
C SER A 269 2.87 7.86 -18.47
N ARG A 270 3.29 9.06 -18.86
CA ARG A 270 3.43 10.20 -17.94
C ARG A 270 2.10 10.67 -17.33
N HIS A 271 0.98 10.35 -17.98
CA HIS A 271 -0.33 10.92 -17.67
C HIS A 271 -1.41 9.89 -17.39
N GLU A 272 -1.14 8.60 -17.58
CA GLU A 272 -2.08 7.54 -17.26
C GLU A 272 -1.40 6.35 -16.62
N LEU A 273 -2.17 5.59 -15.84
CA LEU A 273 -1.73 4.33 -15.25
C LEU A 273 -1.60 3.28 -16.35
N VAL A 274 -0.55 3.42 -17.15
CA VAL A 274 -0.20 2.54 -18.25
C VAL A 274 1.31 2.34 -18.21
N LEU A 275 1.75 1.10 -18.09
CA LEU A 275 3.17 0.77 -18.05
C LEU A 275 3.41 -0.63 -18.62
N GLY A 276 4.67 -0.92 -18.91
CA GLY A 276 5.10 -2.25 -19.29
C GLY A 276 6.60 -2.41 -19.25
N ASN A 277 7.03 -3.66 -19.33
CA ASN A 277 8.42 -4.03 -19.42
C ASN A 277 8.59 -5.30 -20.26
N THR A 278 9.70 -5.39 -20.97
CA THR A 278 10.14 -6.60 -21.66
C THR A 278 11.41 -7.13 -21.01
N PHE A 279 11.31 -8.25 -20.32
CA PHE A 279 12.47 -8.99 -19.80
C PHE A 279 13.15 -9.78 -20.92
N MET A 280 12.34 -10.42 -21.77
CA MET A 280 12.81 -11.16 -22.93
C MET A 280 11.93 -10.84 -24.13
N ALA A 281 12.53 -10.36 -25.22
CA ALA A 281 11.84 -10.14 -26.48
C ALA A 281 11.76 -11.44 -27.28
N GLU A 282 10.75 -11.54 -28.14
CA GLU A 282 10.72 -12.57 -29.18
C GLU A 282 11.89 -12.38 -30.17
N LYS A 283 12.27 -13.46 -30.85
CA LYS A 283 13.41 -13.44 -31.77
C LYS A 283 13.21 -12.39 -32.87
N ASP A 284 14.22 -11.54 -33.08
CA ASP A 284 14.22 -10.44 -34.05
C ASP A 284 13.13 -9.36 -33.83
N ALA A 285 12.38 -9.45 -32.73
CA ALA A 285 11.36 -8.48 -32.36
C ALA A 285 11.94 -7.33 -31.54
N LYS A 286 11.46 -6.11 -31.78
CA LYS A 286 11.79 -4.95 -30.96
C LYS A 286 10.83 -4.91 -29.75
N PRO A 287 11.33 -4.73 -28.51
CA PRO A 287 10.47 -4.47 -27.35
C PRO A 287 9.50 -3.30 -27.57
N PRO A 288 8.23 -3.39 -27.13
CA PRO A 288 7.32 -2.26 -27.06
C PRO A 288 7.87 -1.16 -26.14
N ASN A 289 7.56 0.10 -26.45
CA ASN A 289 7.90 1.28 -25.64
C ASN A 289 6.66 2.08 -25.23
N LYS A 290 5.50 1.49 -25.43
CA LYS A 290 4.15 1.98 -25.10
C LYS A 290 3.19 0.79 -25.14
N GLU A 291 1.96 1.00 -24.68
CA GLU A 291 0.89 0.02 -24.80
C GLU A 291 0.66 -0.32 -26.27
N VAL A 292 0.52 -1.62 -26.55
CA VAL A 292 0.18 -2.18 -27.86
C VAL A 292 -1.00 -3.14 -27.72
N PRO A 293 -1.75 -3.44 -28.79
CA PRO A 293 -2.79 -4.46 -28.75
C PRO A 293 -2.24 -5.82 -28.25
N PRO A 294 -3.05 -6.64 -27.56
CA PRO A 294 -2.57 -7.87 -26.94
C PRO A 294 -1.89 -8.86 -27.88
N GLN A 295 -2.39 -8.99 -29.12
CA GLN A 295 -1.75 -9.85 -30.12
C GLN A 295 -0.35 -9.35 -30.49
N GLU A 296 -0.20 -8.03 -30.70
CA GLU A 296 1.11 -7.44 -31.00
C GLU A 296 2.08 -7.59 -29.83
N PHE A 297 1.60 -7.48 -28.59
CA PHE A 297 2.42 -7.76 -27.40
C PHE A 297 2.93 -9.21 -27.42
N ASN A 298 2.04 -10.17 -27.63
CA ASN A 298 2.37 -11.61 -27.63
C ASN A 298 3.33 -12.00 -28.77
N GLU A 299 3.32 -11.27 -29.89
CA GLU A 299 4.26 -11.48 -31.01
C GLU A 299 5.66 -10.89 -30.74
N ARG A 300 5.80 -9.97 -29.78
CA ARG A 300 7.03 -9.20 -29.54
C ARG A 300 7.70 -9.49 -28.21
N VAL A 301 6.94 -9.97 -27.22
CA VAL A 301 7.38 -10.13 -25.84
C VAL A 301 7.24 -11.59 -25.43
N ALA A 302 8.39 -12.26 -25.30
CA ALA A 302 8.45 -13.63 -24.80
C ALA A 302 8.24 -13.68 -23.28
N GLU A 303 8.84 -12.74 -22.54
CA GLU A 303 8.69 -12.58 -21.08
C GLU A 303 8.60 -11.10 -20.72
N GLY A 304 7.56 -10.72 -19.98
CA GLY A 304 7.25 -9.32 -19.67
C GLY A 304 5.79 -9.12 -19.32
N PHE A 305 5.41 -7.86 -19.18
CA PHE A 305 4.04 -7.47 -18.88
C PHE A 305 3.68 -6.13 -19.52
N GLN A 306 2.38 -5.91 -19.73
CA GLN A 306 1.82 -4.58 -19.92
C GLN A 306 0.51 -4.47 -19.14
N VAL A 307 0.28 -3.29 -18.58
CA VAL A 307 -0.93 -3.01 -17.81
C VAL A 307 -1.43 -1.62 -18.10
N SER A 308 -2.75 -1.51 -18.20
CA SER A 308 -3.54 -0.29 -18.19
C SER A 308 -4.66 -0.47 -17.16
N PRO A 309 -5.50 0.53 -16.84
CA PRO A 309 -6.50 0.32 -15.80
C PRO A 309 -7.71 -0.46 -16.30
N LEU A 310 -7.75 -0.81 -17.60
CA LEU A 310 -8.79 -1.64 -18.21
C LEU A 310 -8.25 -2.99 -18.71
N TRP A 311 -6.93 -3.18 -18.74
CA TRP A 311 -6.32 -4.36 -19.33
C TRP A 311 -5.03 -4.75 -18.64
N HIS A 312 -4.83 -6.04 -18.44
CA HIS A 312 -3.62 -6.57 -17.84
C HIS A 312 -3.24 -7.91 -18.47
N GLN A 313 -2.01 -7.99 -18.99
CA GLN A 313 -1.47 -9.25 -19.53
C GLN A 313 0.03 -9.38 -19.22
N GLY A 314 0.50 -10.62 -19.23
CA GLY A 314 1.92 -10.89 -19.18
C GLY A 314 2.26 -12.36 -19.01
N PHE A 315 3.57 -12.60 -19.02
CA PHE A 315 4.18 -13.89 -18.75
C PHE A 315 5.54 -13.65 -18.09
N ILE A 316 5.77 -14.27 -16.93
CA ILE A 316 7.05 -14.21 -16.22
C ILE A 316 7.48 -15.60 -15.76
N ARG A 317 8.79 -15.74 -15.54
CA ARG A 317 9.41 -16.95 -15.00
C ARG A 317 10.19 -16.62 -13.74
N ASP A 318 10.23 -17.56 -12.81
CA ASP A 318 11.09 -17.45 -11.64
C ASP A 318 12.56 -17.40 -12.09
N ASP A 319 13.28 -16.39 -11.59
CA ASP A 319 14.71 -16.19 -11.91
C ASP A 319 15.64 -16.84 -10.87
N GLY A 320 15.08 -17.59 -9.91
CA GLY A 320 15.82 -18.29 -8.86
C GLY A 320 16.31 -17.39 -7.73
N ARG A 321 15.96 -16.09 -7.70
CA ARG A 321 16.37 -15.15 -6.63
C ARG A 321 15.50 -15.22 -5.37
N SER A 322 14.58 -16.16 -5.30
CA SER A 322 13.58 -16.29 -4.23
C SER A 322 13.73 -17.62 -3.47
N ASP A 323 14.96 -18.07 -3.25
CA ASP A 323 15.29 -19.33 -2.56
C ASP A 323 14.87 -19.40 -1.08
N TYR A 324 14.44 -18.28 -0.50
CA TYR A 324 13.95 -18.15 0.87
C TYR A 324 12.43 -18.36 1.01
N VAL A 325 11.71 -18.57 -0.08
CA VAL A 325 10.24 -18.67 -0.10
C VAL A 325 9.78 -19.71 -1.11
N GLU A 326 8.57 -20.27 -0.93
CA GLU A 326 8.00 -21.21 -1.89
C GLU A 326 7.63 -20.49 -3.19
N THR A 327 8.19 -20.95 -4.31
CA THR A 327 7.99 -20.33 -5.62
C THR A 327 7.33 -21.23 -6.65
N VAL A 328 6.63 -20.61 -7.59
CA VAL A 328 6.12 -21.24 -8.81
C VAL A 328 7.06 -20.95 -9.97
N LYS A 329 7.14 -21.87 -10.94
CA LYS A 329 8.11 -21.74 -12.05
C LYS A 329 7.74 -20.66 -13.07
N THR A 330 6.44 -20.51 -13.33
CA THR A 330 5.91 -19.64 -14.37
C THR A 330 4.54 -19.12 -13.98
N ALA A 331 4.21 -17.91 -14.42
CA ALA A 331 2.88 -17.34 -14.35
C ALA A 331 2.54 -16.67 -15.68
N ARG A 332 1.31 -16.88 -16.17
CA ARG A 332 0.78 -16.23 -17.37
C ARG A 332 -0.62 -15.70 -17.08
N TRP A 333 -0.97 -14.52 -17.57
CA TRP A 333 -2.30 -13.98 -17.31
C TRP A 333 -2.77 -13.08 -18.44
N GLU A 334 -4.10 -12.97 -18.53
CA GLU A 334 -4.77 -12.02 -19.40
C GLU A 334 -6.16 -11.73 -18.83
N TYR A 335 -6.42 -10.47 -18.48
CA TYR A 335 -7.73 -10.05 -18.00
C TYR A 335 -8.04 -8.59 -18.31
N SER A 336 -9.33 -8.31 -18.42
CA SER A 336 -9.87 -6.96 -18.49
C SER A 336 -10.43 -6.55 -17.13
N THR A 337 -10.42 -5.24 -16.84
CA THR A 337 -10.94 -4.70 -15.58
C THR A 337 -11.93 -3.57 -15.84
N ARG A 338 -13.04 -3.59 -15.10
CA ARG A 338 -14.00 -2.49 -15.01
C ARG A 338 -13.86 -1.81 -13.65
N PRO A 339 -13.26 -0.62 -13.58
CA PRO A 339 -13.17 0.14 -12.33
C PRO A 339 -14.54 0.55 -11.82
N VAL A 340 -14.77 0.45 -10.51
CA VAL A 340 -16.03 0.83 -9.82
C VAL A 340 -15.78 1.97 -8.84
N TYR A 341 -14.76 1.83 -7.98
CA TYR A 341 -14.39 2.82 -6.97
C TYR A 341 -12.99 3.36 -7.23
N GLY A 342 -12.87 4.69 -7.30
CA GLY A 342 -11.59 5.40 -7.26
C GLY A 342 -11.22 5.78 -5.82
N TRP A 343 -10.92 7.05 -5.58
CA TRP A 343 -10.73 7.62 -4.25
C TRP A 343 -11.68 8.81 -4.03
N GLY A 344 -12.96 8.50 -3.82
CA GLY A 344 -14.05 9.47 -3.79
C GLY A 344 -15.41 8.79 -3.93
N ASN A 345 -16.49 9.55 -3.75
CA ASN A 345 -17.84 9.02 -4.01
C ASN A 345 -17.98 8.62 -5.48
N VAL A 346 -18.83 7.64 -5.75
CA VAL A 346 -19.20 7.26 -7.13
C VAL A 346 -19.86 8.45 -7.83
N GLY A 347 -19.53 8.68 -9.09
CA GLY A 347 -20.04 9.80 -9.88
C GLY A 347 -19.54 11.18 -9.44
N SER A 348 -18.59 11.26 -8.51
CA SER A 348 -17.97 12.51 -8.03
C SER A 348 -16.52 12.62 -8.49
N GLN A 349 -15.93 13.82 -8.31
CA GLN A 349 -14.50 14.02 -8.55
C GLN A 349 -13.66 13.14 -7.62
N GLN A 350 -12.75 12.36 -8.20
CA GLN A 350 -11.80 11.52 -7.48
C GLN A 350 -10.63 12.36 -6.94
N LYS A 351 -10.07 11.94 -5.81
CA LYS A 351 -9.12 12.72 -5.02
C LYS A 351 -7.75 12.06 -4.95
N SER A 352 -6.73 12.87 -4.61
CA SER A 352 -5.42 12.36 -4.21
C SER A 352 -5.51 11.73 -2.82
N THR A 353 -5.03 10.49 -2.67
CA THR A 353 -5.04 9.77 -1.38
C THR A 353 -4.28 10.53 -0.29
N ALA A 354 -3.15 11.15 -0.66
CA ALA A 354 -2.29 11.90 0.26
C ALA A 354 -2.56 13.42 0.23
N GLY A 355 -3.67 13.86 -0.38
CA GLY A 355 -4.00 15.27 -0.58
C GLY A 355 -3.14 15.96 -1.65
N TRP A 356 -3.35 17.27 -1.83
CA TRP A 356 -2.73 18.04 -2.93
C TRP A 356 -1.21 18.16 -2.84
N LEU A 357 -0.64 17.99 -1.65
CA LEU A 357 0.81 18.00 -1.44
C LEU A 357 1.53 16.81 -2.08
N ALA A 358 0.79 15.76 -2.46
CA ALA A 358 1.35 14.64 -3.22
C ALA A 358 1.87 15.05 -4.61
N ALA A 359 1.46 16.21 -5.13
CA ALA A 359 1.96 16.80 -6.37
C ALA A 359 3.46 17.17 -6.33
N PHE A 360 4.06 17.25 -5.15
CA PHE A 360 5.44 17.70 -4.97
C PHE A 360 6.25 16.66 -4.20
N PRO A 361 7.56 16.48 -4.50
CA PRO A 361 8.44 15.50 -3.86
C PRO A 361 8.86 15.96 -2.46
N VAL A 362 7.88 16.14 -1.57
CA VAL A 362 8.05 16.75 -0.25
C VAL A 362 7.76 15.73 0.85
N PHE A 363 6.85 14.77 0.65
CA PHE A 363 6.45 13.77 1.65
C PHE A 363 6.59 12.36 1.11
N GLU A 364 7.83 11.95 0.83
CA GLU A 364 8.13 10.63 0.28
C GLU A 364 8.20 9.52 1.35
N PRO A 365 7.85 8.27 0.99
CA PRO A 365 7.20 7.89 -0.26
C PRO A 365 5.76 8.39 -0.32
N HIS A 366 5.35 8.74 -1.54
CA HIS A 366 3.97 9.00 -1.87
C HIS A 366 3.22 7.70 -2.12
N TRP A 367 1.89 7.78 -2.04
CA TRP A 367 0.99 6.65 -2.22
C TRP A 367 -0.32 7.13 -2.81
N GLN A 368 -0.85 6.39 -3.78
CA GLN A 368 -2.12 6.66 -4.43
C GLN A 368 -2.87 5.35 -4.67
N ILE A 369 -4.13 5.31 -4.23
CA ILE A 369 -5.07 4.28 -4.66
C ILE A 369 -5.56 4.67 -6.05
N CYS A 370 -5.32 3.81 -7.04
CA CYS A 370 -5.74 4.03 -8.42
C CYS A 370 -7.13 3.43 -8.69
N MET A 371 -7.49 2.38 -7.96
CA MET A 371 -8.81 1.77 -7.98
C MET A 371 -9.05 1.07 -6.63
N ALA A 372 -9.92 1.63 -5.79
CA ALA A 372 -10.29 1.02 -4.52
C ALA A 372 -11.15 -0.24 -4.70
N GLY A 373 -11.87 -0.35 -5.82
CA GLY A 373 -12.65 -1.52 -6.18
C GLY A 373 -12.95 -1.55 -7.67
N GLY A 374 -12.90 -2.74 -8.26
CA GLY A 374 -13.26 -2.99 -9.65
C GLY A 374 -13.62 -4.45 -9.86
N LEU A 375 -14.04 -4.78 -11.07
CA LEU A 375 -14.46 -6.13 -11.44
C LEU A 375 -13.67 -6.59 -12.66
N SER A 376 -12.93 -7.68 -12.51
CA SER A 376 -12.07 -8.23 -13.56
C SER A 376 -12.63 -9.51 -14.15
N THR A 377 -12.44 -9.68 -15.45
CA THR A 377 -12.84 -10.89 -16.18
C THR A 377 -11.66 -11.34 -17.03
N GLY A 378 -11.32 -12.62 -16.95
CA GLY A 378 -10.19 -13.20 -17.66
C GLY A 378 -9.66 -14.47 -17.01
N TRP A 379 -8.36 -14.69 -17.11
CA TRP A 379 -7.72 -15.90 -16.63
C TRP A 379 -6.28 -15.65 -16.15
N ILE A 380 -5.85 -16.49 -15.21
CA ILE A 380 -4.48 -16.58 -14.70
C ILE A 380 -4.06 -18.04 -14.70
N GLU A 381 -2.93 -18.34 -15.35
CA GLU A 381 -2.27 -19.64 -15.34
C GLU A 381 -1.15 -19.63 -14.29
N TRP A 382 -1.23 -20.54 -13.32
CA TRP A 382 -0.42 -20.60 -12.12
C TRP A 382 -0.12 -22.06 -11.78
N GLU A 383 1.16 -22.45 -11.70
CA GLU A 383 1.59 -23.86 -11.52
C GLU A 383 0.99 -24.87 -12.52
N GLY A 384 0.63 -24.42 -13.73
CA GLY A 384 -0.03 -25.28 -14.72
C GLY A 384 -1.52 -25.51 -14.46
N GLU A 385 -2.09 -24.89 -13.42
CA GLU A 385 -3.53 -24.71 -13.25
C GLU A 385 -3.97 -23.38 -13.88
N ARG A 386 -5.20 -23.34 -14.40
CA ARG A 386 -5.79 -22.14 -14.98
C ARG A 386 -7.02 -21.71 -14.17
N PHE A 387 -6.91 -20.54 -13.55
CA PHE A 387 -7.99 -19.88 -12.82
C PHE A 387 -8.73 -18.96 -13.79
N GLU A 388 -9.97 -19.30 -14.12
CA GLU A 388 -10.86 -18.46 -14.94
C GLU A 388 -11.87 -17.78 -14.03
N PHE A 389 -12.13 -16.51 -14.28
CA PHE A 389 -13.00 -15.71 -13.43
C PHE A 389 -13.75 -14.64 -14.23
N GLN A 390 -14.94 -14.32 -13.75
CA GLN A 390 -15.82 -13.31 -14.32
C GLN A 390 -16.27 -12.36 -13.22
N ASP A 391 -16.18 -11.06 -13.49
CA ASP A 391 -16.49 -9.98 -12.55
C ASP A 391 -15.86 -10.18 -11.16
N ALA A 392 -14.62 -10.67 -11.10
CA ALA A 392 -13.86 -10.90 -9.88
C ALA A 392 -13.45 -9.56 -9.21
N PRO A 393 -13.69 -9.39 -7.90
CA PRO A 393 -13.30 -8.19 -7.17
C PRO A 393 -11.81 -7.87 -7.33
N SER A 394 -11.49 -6.60 -7.58
CA SER A 394 -10.15 -6.16 -7.96
C SER A 394 -9.77 -4.82 -7.33
N TYR A 395 -8.46 -4.57 -7.24
CA TYR A 395 -7.87 -3.40 -6.60
C TYR A 395 -6.59 -2.95 -7.31
N SER A 396 -6.26 -1.66 -7.24
CA SER A 396 -4.91 -1.20 -7.61
C SER A 396 -4.45 0.06 -6.87
N GLU A 397 -3.15 0.13 -6.62
CA GLU A 397 -2.46 1.26 -6.00
C GLU A 397 -1.02 1.41 -6.53
N LYS A 398 -0.36 2.48 -6.12
CA LYS A 398 1.03 2.75 -6.47
C LYS A 398 1.74 3.60 -5.44
N ASN A 399 3.07 3.50 -5.42
CA ASN A 399 3.97 4.26 -4.56
C ASN A 399 5.11 4.86 -5.37
N TRP A 400 5.60 6.03 -4.99
CA TRP A 400 6.80 6.61 -5.60
C TRP A 400 7.59 7.44 -4.60
N GLY A 401 8.90 7.56 -4.84
CA GLY A 401 9.80 8.36 -4.00
C GLY A 401 11.18 7.73 -3.90
N GLY A 402 11.92 7.97 -2.82
CA GLY A 402 13.25 7.38 -2.63
C GLY A 402 13.26 5.89 -2.27
N ALA A 403 12.32 5.42 -1.44
CA ALA A 403 12.12 4.04 -1.00
C ALA A 403 10.79 3.90 -0.22
N PHE A 404 10.38 2.68 0.14
CA PHE A 404 9.26 2.45 1.05
C PHE A 404 9.50 3.07 2.44
N PRO A 405 8.45 3.26 3.27
CA PRO A 405 8.59 3.78 4.63
C PRO A 405 9.51 2.90 5.49
N ARG A 406 10.04 3.44 6.59
CA ARG A 406 10.91 2.65 7.48
C ARG A 406 10.18 1.47 8.13
N LYS A 407 8.88 1.64 8.38
CA LYS A 407 7.99 0.64 8.99
C LYS A 407 6.56 0.93 8.54
N TRP A 408 5.82 -0.07 8.10
CA TRP A 408 4.44 0.11 7.63
C TRP A 408 3.60 -1.15 7.81
N PHE A 409 2.28 -0.97 7.82
CA PHE A 409 1.31 -2.04 7.73
C PHE A 409 0.22 -1.66 6.73
N TRP A 410 -0.46 -2.67 6.18
CA TRP A 410 -1.52 -2.49 5.21
C TRP A 410 -2.57 -3.59 5.36
N VAL A 411 -3.83 -3.23 5.11
CA VAL A 411 -5.01 -4.11 5.16
C VAL A 411 -5.92 -3.72 4.01
N GLN A 412 -6.32 -4.69 3.20
CA GLN A 412 -7.17 -4.42 2.04
C GLN A 412 -8.15 -5.57 1.81
N CYS A 413 -9.39 -5.24 1.48
CA CYS A 413 -10.38 -6.25 1.13
C CYS A 413 -11.47 -5.70 0.20
N ASN A 414 -11.94 -6.53 -0.75
CA ASN A 414 -13.11 -6.26 -1.60
C ASN A 414 -14.16 -7.38 -1.54
N VAL A 415 -13.93 -8.41 -0.74
CA VAL A 415 -14.80 -9.59 -0.65
C VAL A 415 -15.39 -9.63 0.75
N PHE A 416 -16.67 -9.32 0.90
CA PHE A 416 -17.32 -9.23 2.22
C PHE A 416 -18.65 -9.99 2.25
N GLU A 417 -18.93 -10.58 3.40
CA GLU A 417 -20.23 -11.12 3.77
C GLU A 417 -20.98 -10.14 4.68
N GLY A 418 -22.31 -10.10 4.57
CA GLY A 418 -23.19 -9.29 5.44
C GLY A 418 -23.60 -7.92 4.88
N ALA A 419 -23.00 -7.48 3.76
CA ALA A 419 -23.46 -6.28 3.04
C ALA A 419 -24.51 -6.61 1.98
N LYS A 420 -25.37 -5.63 1.67
CA LYS A 420 -26.32 -5.72 0.55
C LYS A 420 -25.71 -5.36 -0.81
N GLY A 421 -24.52 -4.79 -0.83
CA GLY A 421 -23.82 -4.32 -2.02
C GLY A 421 -22.31 -4.43 -1.85
N GLU A 422 -21.57 -4.00 -2.87
CA GLU A 422 -20.11 -4.08 -2.88
C GLU A 422 -19.48 -3.19 -1.80
N VAL A 423 -18.50 -3.75 -1.10
CA VAL A 423 -17.71 -3.06 -0.09
C VAL A 423 -16.25 -3.11 -0.51
N ALA A 424 -15.57 -1.97 -0.45
CA ALA A 424 -14.13 -1.89 -0.62
C ALA A 424 -13.48 -1.26 0.61
N LEU A 425 -12.46 -1.91 1.15
CA LEU A 425 -11.64 -1.42 2.26
C LEU A 425 -10.19 -1.30 1.81
N THR A 426 -9.62 -0.13 2.10
CA THR A 426 -8.16 0.07 2.12
C THR A 426 -7.80 0.76 3.44
N ALA A 427 -6.88 0.19 4.18
CA ALA A 427 -6.38 0.76 5.42
C ALA A 427 -4.87 0.54 5.52
N ALA A 428 -4.14 1.57 5.94
CA ALA A 428 -2.68 1.48 6.02
C ALA A 428 -2.13 2.48 7.03
N GLY A 429 -0.91 2.23 7.48
CA GLY A 429 -0.14 3.16 8.28
C GLY A 429 1.35 2.98 8.10
N GLY A 430 2.10 4.08 8.23
CA GLY A 430 3.52 4.12 7.97
C GLY A 430 4.26 5.15 8.82
N LEU A 431 5.49 4.80 9.16
CA LEU A 431 6.48 5.71 9.73
C LEU A 431 7.32 6.29 8.59
N ARG A 432 6.88 7.44 8.06
CA ARG A 432 7.56 8.10 6.92
C ARG A 432 8.46 9.23 7.39
N GLN A 433 9.48 9.51 6.61
CA GLN A 433 10.43 10.60 6.87
C GLN A 433 9.84 11.93 6.39
N LEU A 434 9.94 12.96 7.24
CA LEU A 434 9.59 14.32 6.88
C LEU A 434 10.77 15.05 6.22
N PRO A 435 10.51 15.97 5.28
CA PRO A 435 11.56 16.76 4.64
C PRO A 435 12.17 17.73 5.65
N GLY A 436 13.50 17.78 5.75
CA GLY A 436 14.20 18.69 6.65
C GLY A 436 15.67 18.34 6.88
N LEU A 437 16.38 19.23 7.58
CA LEU A 437 17.78 19.02 7.99
C LEU A 437 17.94 17.98 9.11
N THR A 438 16.84 17.60 9.77
CA THR A 438 16.80 16.63 10.87
C THR A 438 16.06 15.38 10.44
N GLU A 439 16.51 14.21 10.91
CA GLU A 439 15.81 12.93 10.73
C GLU A 439 14.51 12.88 11.53
N THR A 440 13.48 13.54 11.01
CA THR A 440 12.17 13.62 11.66
C THR A 440 11.24 12.63 10.98
N PHE A 441 10.50 11.86 11.76
CA PHE A 441 9.54 10.89 11.26
C PHE A 441 8.13 11.23 11.73
N GLU A 442 7.13 10.92 10.91
CA GLU A 442 5.72 11.03 11.31
C GLU A 442 4.96 9.72 11.15
N ASN A 443 4.01 9.55 12.05
CA ASN A 443 3.02 8.49 12.03
C ASN A 443 1.84 8.95 11.15
N ALA A 444 1.77 8.41 9.94
CA ALA A 444 0.65 8.62 9.02
C ALA A 444 -0.17 7.33 8.91
N ALA A 445 -1.49 7.45 8.89
CA ALA A 445 -2.39 6.32 8.67
C ALA A 445 -3.70 6.80 8.07
N LEU A 446 -4.39 5.89 7.39
CA LEU A 446 -5.72 6.12 6.86
C LEU A 446 -6.58 4.86 6.86
N ILE A 447 -7.89 5.09 6.79
CA ILE A 447 -8.90 4.07 6.50
C ILE A 447 -9.84 4.68 5.45
N GLY A 448 -9.99 4.00 4.32
CA GLY A 448 -10.96 4.34 3.28
C GLY A 448 -11.92 3.18 3.08
N VAL A 449 -13.22 3.45 3.19
CA VAL A 449 -14.26 2.46 2.92
C VAL A 449 -15.23 2.97 1.86
N HIS A 450 -15.50 2.18 0.83
CA HIS A 450 -16.60 2.42 -0.10
C HIS A 450 -17.72 1.45 0.19
N TYR A 451 -18.94 1.97 0.34
CA TYR A 451 -20.16 1.19 0.48
C TYR A 451 -21.36 2.02 0.01
N ASP A 452 -22.23 1.40 -0.79
CA ASP A 452 -23.46 2.03 -1.31
C ASP A 452 -23.20 3.36 -2.06
N GLY A 453 -22.11 3.39 -2.84
CA GLY A 453 -21.66 4.57 -3.60
C GLY A 453 -21.04 5.70 -2.76
N ILE A 454 -20.99 5.55 -1.44
CA ILE A 454 -20.43 6.52 -0.49
C ILE A 454 -19.00 6.14 -0.12
N PHE A 455 -18.10 7.13 -0.12
CA PHE A 455 -16.74 7.01 0.35
C PHE A 455 -16.60 7.58 1.77
N TYR A 456 -16.35 6.69 2.73
CA TYR A 456 -16.06 7.00 4.12
C TYR A 456 -14.54 7.11 4.29
N GLU A 457 -14.05 8.35 4.35
CA GLU A 457 -12.63 8.66 4.47
C GLU A 457 -12.24 9.03 5.90
N PHE A 458 -11.21 8.36 6.41
CA PHE A 458 -10.56 8.67 7.68
C PHE A 458 -9.05 8.85 7.42
N VAL A 459 -8.64 10.11 7.36
CA VAL A 459 -7.26 10.54 7.05
C VAL A 459 -6.85 11.63 8.04
N PRO A 460 -5.56 11.94 8.22
CA PRO A 460 -5.11 12.80 9.31
C PRO A 460 -5.63 14.26 9.27
N TRP A 461 -6.11 14.75 8.12
CA TRP A 461 -6.75 16.07 8.01
C TRP A 461 -8.28 16.03 8.21
N ASN A 462 -8.89 14.85 8.08
CA ASN A 462 -10.34 14.60 8.15
C ASN A 462 -10.71 13.60 9.26
N GLY A 463 -9.88 13.44 10.28
CA GLY A 463 -10.15 12.49 11.35
C GLY A 463 -8.91 12.14 12.14
N VAL A 464 -9.10 11.19 13.04
CA VAL A 464 -8.04 10.66 13.90
C VAL A 464 -8.04 9.16 13.75
N VAL A 465 -6.91 8.59 13.35
CA VAL A 465 -6.75 7.13 13.19
C VAL A 465 -5.79 6.64 14.26
N SER A 466 -6.18 5.59 14.97
CA SER A 466 -5.34 4.89 15.94
C SER A 466 -5.24 3.42 15.54
N TRP A 467 -4.11 2.79 15.89
CA TRP A 467 -3.87 1.40 15.54
C TRP A 467 -3.08 0.67 16.61
N GLU A 468 -3.21 -0.64 16.56
CA GLU A 468 -2.44 -1.62 17.30
C GLU A 468 -2.14 -2.80 16.36
N VAL A 469 -0.88 -2.93 15.92
CA VAL A 469 -0.45 -3.97 14.98
C VAL A 469 0.61 -4.84 15.64
N ALA A 470 0.35 -6.14 15.75
CA ALA A 470 1.27 -7.10 16.34
C ALA A 470 2.53 -7.28 15.45
N PRO A 471 3.62 -7.89 15.97
CA PRO A 471 4.75 -8.31 15.15
C PRO A 471 4.37 -9.15 13.93
N TRP A 472 3.26 -9.89 14.00
CA TRP A 472 2.57 -10.54 12.91
C TRP A 472 1.20 -11.04 13.39
N GLY A 473 0.24 -11.26 12.48
CA GLY A 473 -0.98 -12.02 12.75
C GLY A 473 -2.17 -11.24 13.30
N SER A 474 -2.02 -9.96 13.65
CA SER A 474 -3.12 -9.13 14.13
C SER A 474 -2.94 -7.65 13.82
N TRP A 475 -3.99 -7.05 13.24
CA TRP A 475 -4.11 -5.64 12.92
C TRP A 475 -5.43 -5.12 13.50
N TYR A 476 -5.34 -4.14 14.39
CA TYR A 476 -6.49 -3.40 14.88
C TYR A 476 -6.34 -1.94 14.48
N MET A 477 -7.38 -1.37 13.90
CA MET A 477 -7.47 0.06 13.62
C MET A 477 -8.83 0.59 14.03
N GLU A 478 -8.83 1.81 14.56
CA GLU A 478 -10.05 2.57 14.80
C GLU A 478 -9.85 4.00 14.32
N ALA A 479 -10.92 4.59 13.81
CA ALA A 479 -10.91 6.00 13.48
C ALA A 479 -12.26 6.66 13.72
N ASP A 480 -12.22 7.96 13.95
CA ASP A 480 -13.40 8.80 13.90
C ASP A 480 -13.13 10.15 13.24
N ASN A 481 -14.17 10.66 12.59
CA ASN A 481 -14.24 12.01 12.05
C ASN A 481 -15.45 12.74 12.64
N GLU A 482 -15.86 13.87 12.10
CA GLU A 482 -16.99 14.64 12.67
C GLU A 482 -18.32 13.87 12.66
N THR A 483 -18.49 12.94 11.72
CA THR A 483 -19.79 12.33 11.38
C THR A 483 -19.83 10.81 11.55
N HIS A 484 -18.69 10.14 11.56
CA HIS A 484 -18.60 8.68 11.52
C HIS A 484 -17.52 8.12 12.44
N LYS A 485 -17.69 6.84 12.80
CA LYS A 485 -16.68 6.00 13.44
C LYS A 485 -16.49 4.72 12.64
N VAL A 486 -15.26 4.21 12.60
CA VAL A 486 -14.93 2.94 11.95
C VAL A 486 -14.02 2.11 12.87
N VAL A 487 -14.19 0.80 12.81
CA VAL A 487 -13.29 -0.19 13.41
C VAL A 487 -12.96 -1.25 12.36
N VAL A 488 -11.69 -1.60 12.27
CA VAL A 488 -11.13 -2.64 11.41
C VAL A 488 -10.34 -3.59 12.28
N GLU A 489 -10.73 -4.87 12.28
CA GLU A 489 -10.05 -5.93 13.01
C GLU A 489 -9.66 -7.01 12.01
N ALA A 490 -8.37 -7.23 11.79
CA ALA A 490 -7.87 -8.29 10.92
C ALA A 490 -6.93 -9.23 11.68
N THR A 491 -7.02 -10.52 11.40
CA THR A 491 -6.13 -11.54 11.96
C THR A 491 -5.80 -12.58 10.91
N THR A 492 -4.64 -13.22 11.05
CA THR A 492 -4.31 -14.43 10.28
C THR A 492 -3.55 -15.43 11.15
N LYS A 493 -3.69 -16.71 10.80
CA LYS A 493 -2.89 -17.80 11.37
C LYS A 493 -1.78 -18.22 10.41
N ASP A 494 -1.86 -17.80 9.16
CA ASP A 494 -0.88 -18.08 8.13
C ASP A 494 0.42 -17.36 8.45
N ARG A 495 1.53 -17.95 8.01
CA ARG A 495 2.86 -17.38 8.25
C ARG A 495 3.12 -16.14 7.40
N GLY A 496 2.31 -15.95 6.35
CA GLY A 496 2.56 -15.02 5.27
C GLY A 496 3.76 -15.42 4.42
N THR A 497 3.92 -14.67 3.35
CA THR A 497 4.94 -14.84 2.33
C THR A 497 5.81 -13.60 2.34
N THR A 498 7.13 -13.82 2.43
CA THR A 498 8.10 -12.73 2.41
C THR A 498 8.25 -12.21 0.99
N LEU A 499 7.84 -10.96 0.78
CA LEU A 499 7.88 -10.26 -0.49
C LEU A 499 9.03 -9.25 -0.53
N ARG A 500 9.42 -8.85 -1.74
CA ARG A 500 10.41 -7.79 -1.94
C ARG A 500 9.74 -6.41 -2.00
N ALA A 501 10.40 -5.41 -1.44
CA ALA A 501 10.03 -4.00 -1.53
C ALA A 501 11.29 -3.13 -1.73
N PRO A 502 11.21 -2.00 -2.46
CA PRO A 502 12.31 -1.05 -2.58
C PRO A 502 12.70 -0.44 -1.22
N THR A 503 13.94 -0.68 -0.81
CA THR A 503 14.53 -0.19 0.44
C THR A 503 15.66 0.80 0.16
N VAL A 504 15.94 1.69 1.12
CA VAL A 504 17.04 2.66 1.00
C VAL A 504 18.39 1.94 0.94
N GLU A 505 18.51 0.84 1.68
CA GLU A 505 19.76 0.13 1.94
C GLU A 505 20.07 -0.93 0.90
N ALA A 506 19.07 -1.59 0.31
CA ALA A 506 19.24 -2.80 -0.50
C ALA A 506 18.43 -2.82 -1.81
N GLY A 507 17.72 -1.74 -2.16
CA GLY A 507 16.83 -1.71 -3.33
C GLY A 507 15.67 -2.69 -3.16
N LEU A 508 15.21 -3.32 -4.24
CA LEU A 508 14.16 -4.36 -4.20
C LEU A 508 14.61 -5.62 -3.40
N ALA A 509 14.35 -5.59 -2.09
CA ALA A 509 14.86 -6.58 -1.14
C ALA A 509 13.74 -7.20 -0.29
N PRO A 510 13.92 -8.41 0.27
CA PRO A 510 12.93 -9.06 1.13
C PRO A 510 12.72 -8.22 2.40
N ALA A 511 11.63 -7.47 2.43
CA ALA A 511 11.39 -6.42 3.43
C ALA A 511 9.90 -6.31 3.82
N CYS A 512 9.07 -7.19 3.30
CA CYS A 512 7.63 -7.20 3.46
C CYS A 512 7.17 -8.64 3.73
N ASN A 513 6.14 -8.82 4.57
CA ASN A 513 5.44 -10.09 4.75
C ASN A 513 3.94 -9.85 4.51
N ASP A 514 3.35 -10.60 3.59
CA ASP A 514 1.97 -10.42 3.11
C ASP A 514 1.24 -11.78 3.06
N THR A 515 -0.08 -11.76 3.16
CA THR A 515 -0.96 -12.91 2.93
C THR A 515 -2.34 -12.43 2.50
N CYS A 516 -3.01 -13.19 1.64
CA CYS A 516 -4.41 -12.96 1.29
C CYS A 516 -5.42 -13.76 2.14
N PHE A 517 -4.95 -14.51 3.14
CA PHE A 517 -5.76 -15.35 4.02
C PHE A 517 -5.98 -14.69 5.39
N GLY A 518 -6.44 -13.44 5.37
CA GLY A 518 -6.85 -12.70 6.55
C GLY A 518 -8.33 -12.84 6.86
N ASP A 519 -8.66 -13.18 8.10
CA ASP A 519 -9.98 -12.99 8.69
C ASP A 519 -10.13 -11.51 9.08
N LEU A 520 -11.23 -10.87 8.66
CA LEU A 520 -11.45 -9.44 8.82
C LEU A 520 -12.86 -9.18 9.31
N LYS A 521 -12.99 -8.21 10.22
CA LYS A 521 -14.24 -7.57 10.61
C LYS A 521 -14.15 -6.07 10.39
N LEU A 522 -15.16 -5.52 9.74
CA LEU A 522 -15.28 -4.09 9.46
C LEU A 522 -16.63 -3.58 9.97
N GLN A 523 -16.60 -2.52 10.76
CA GLN A 523 -17.81 -1.90 11.28
C GLN A 523 -17.77 -0.37 11.16
N ILE A 524 -18.89 0.22 10.75
CA ILE A 524 -19.06 1.68 10.61
C ILE A 524 -20.33 2.13 11.35
N TRP A 525 -20.23 3.24 12.07
CA TRP A 525 -21.36 3.90 12.74
C TRP A 525 -21.41 5.37 12.40
N GLU A 526 -22.61 5.96 12.47
CA GLU A 526 -22.76 7.40 12.69
C GLU A 526 -22.10 7.79 14.02
N ARG A 527 -21.55 9.00 14.11
CA ARG A 527 -20.99 9.57 15.34
C ARG A 527 -22.02 10.49 15.99
N ARG A 528 -22.35 10.26 17.26
CA ARG A 528 -23.21 11.16 18.04
C ARG A 528 -22.45 12.42 18.48
N TYR A 529 -23.20 13.45 18.88
CA TYR A 529 -22.63 14.72 19.36
C TYR A 529 -21.70 14.53 20.58
N ASP A 530 -22.01 13.54 21.43
CA ASP A 530 -21.22 13.16 22.62
C ASP A 530 -19.98 12.32 22.27
N GLY A 531 -19.75 12.04 20.99
CA GLY A 531 -18.66 11.22 20.50
C GLY A 531 -18.88 9.71 20.64
N SER A 532 -20.07 9.25 21.01
CA SER A 532 -20.41 7.80 21.08
C SER A 532 -20.82 7.23 19.71
N LYS A 533 -20.85 5.89 19.61
CA LYS A 533 -21.32 5.14 18.43
C LYS A 533 -22.84 5.28 18.29
N GLY A 534 -23.27 5.90 17.20
CA GLY A 534 -24.65 6.13 16.80
C GLY A 534 -25.31 4.92 16.15
N LYS A 535 -26.06 5.17 15.08
CA LYS A 535 -26.66 4.13 14.24
C LYS A 535 -25.56 3.35 13.52
N LEU A 536 -25.70 2.03 13.49
CA LEU A 536 -24.83 1.14 12.71
C LEU A 536 -25.13 1.31 11.21
N ILE A 537 -24.09 1.53 10.42
CA ILE A 537 -24.17 1.69 8.95
C ILE A 537 -23.75 0.39 8.26
N LEU A 538 -22.65 -0.20 8.72
CA LEU A 538 -22.05 -1.40 8.12
C LEU A 538 -21.48 -2.29 9.22
N ASP A 539 -21.71 -3.59 9.13
CA ASP A 539 -21.10 -4.64 9.97
C ASP A 539 -20.92 -5.88 9.10
N VAL A 540 -19.68 -6.12 8.70
CA VAL A 540 -19.34 -7.13 7.70
C VAL A 540 -18.08 -7.88 8.08
N THR A 541 -17.95 -9.08 7.53
CA THR A 541 -16.79 -9.93 7.73
C THR A 541 -16.22 -10.42 6.42
N SER A 542 -14.96 -10.81 6.41
CA SER A 542 -14.28 -11.47 5.29
C SER A 542 -13.31 -12.51 5.81
N ASN A 543 -12.99 -13.50 4.99
CA ASN A 543 -11.89 -14.44 5.17
C ASN A 543 -10.88 -14.38 4.00
N MET A 544 -10.88 -13.27 3.26
CA MET A 544 -10.02 -13.01 2.10
C MET A 544 -9.36 -11.62 2.18
N ALA A 545 -9.14 -11.11 3.38
CA ALA A 545 -8.42 -9.86 3.54
C ALA A 545 -6.94 -10.06 3.25
N ALA A 546 -6.37 -9.15 2.47
CA ALA A 546 -4.93 -9.06 2.32
C ALA A 546 -4.36 -8.23 3.47
N VAL A 547 -3.36 -8.76 4.16
CA VAL A 547 -2.77 -8.15 5.36
C VAL A 547 -1.25 -8.20 5.30
N GLU A 548 -0.64 -7.05 5.59
CA GLU A 548 0.79 -6.84 5.36
C GLU A 548 1.44 -6.13 6.54
N ILE A 549 2.69 -6.49 6.79
CA ILE A 549 3.65 -5.62 7.47
C ILE A 549 4.94 -5.53 6.65
N GLY A 550 5.64 -4.41 6.76
CA GLY A 550 6.98 -4.31 6.20
C GLY A 550 7.88 -3.31 6.90
N GLY A 551 9.14 -3.32 6.46
CA GLY A 551 10.22 -2.58 7.08
C GLY A 551 10.49 -3.10 8.49
N GLY A 552 10.83 -2.22 9.42
CA GLY A 552 10.99 -2.62 10.81
C GLY A 552 11.78 -1.66 11.69
N PRO A 553 12.19 -2.15 12.87
CA PRO A 553 11.98 -3.52 13.37
C PRO A 553 10.55 -3.80 13.89
N TRP A 554 10.17 -5.09 13.87
CA TRP A 554 8.90 -5.63 14.40
C TRP A 554 9.12 -6.50 15.64
N PHE A 555 9.73 -5.94 16.69
CA PHE A 555 10.01 -6.68 17.93
C PHE A 555 8.83 -6.73 18.91
N SER A 556 7.91 -5.78 18.79
CA SER A 556 6.75 -5.65 19.67
C SER A 556 5.60 -5.02 18.91
N THR A 557 4.40 -5.13 19.50
CA THR A 557 3.19 -4.51 18.98
C THR A 557 3.40 -3.01 18.78
N TRP A 558 3.14 -2.53 17.57
CA TRP A 558 3.19 -1.12 17.25
C TRP A 558 1.82 -0.49 17.52
N LYS A 559 1.76 0.30 18.60
CA LYS A 559 0.62 1.16 18.90
C LYS A 559 0.91 2.56 18.41
N GLY A 560 -0.02 3.15 17.68
CA GLY A 560 0.16 4.48 17.13
C GLY A 560 -1.15 5.22 16.95
N LYS A 561 -0.98 6.51 16.70
CA LYS A 561 -2.06 7.44 16.42
C LYS A 561 -1.55 8.45 15.42
N THR A 562 -2.38 8.85 14.47
CA THR A 562 -2.03 9.88 13.50
C THR A 562 -1.63 11.16 14.22
N SER A 563 -0.45 11.67 13.91
CA SER A 563 0.06 12.94 14.40
C SER A 563 0.46 13.79 13.21
N THR A 564 -0.38 14.76 12.83
CA THR A 564 -0.03 15.68 11.75
C THR A 564 0.27 17.05 12.35
N PRO A 565 1.42 17.67 12.03
CA PRO A 565 1.71 19.04 12.44
C PRO A 565 0.55 19.97 12.07
N GLU A 566 0.16 20.87 12.98
CA GLU A 566 -1.06 21.67 12.82
C GLU A 566 -1.04 22.53 11.53
N LEU A 567 0.13 23.04 11.15
CA LEU A 567 0.31 23.77 9.88
C LEU A 567 0.06 22.89 8.65
N LEU A 568 0.54 21.64 8.67
CA LEU A 568 0.34 20.68 7.58
C LEU A 568 -1.13 20.27 7.49
N SER A 569 -1.78 20.02 8.64
CA SER A 569 -3.22 19.73 8.71
C SER A 569 -4.06 20.88 8.14
N ARG A 570 -3.75 22.13 8.51
CA ARG A 570 -4.42 23.32 7.96
C ARG A 570 -4.22 23.46 6.45
N ALA A 571 -3.01 23.22 5.95
CA ALA A 571 -2.72 23.29 4.52
C ALA A 571 -3.47 22.22 3.71
N LEU A 572 -3.53 20.98 4.21
CA LEU A 572 -4.24 19.87 3.55
C LEU A 572 -5.76 20.03 3.54
N ARG A 573 -6.33 20.82 4.47
CA ARG A 573 -7.75 21.17 4.49
C ARG A 573 -8.15 22.21 3.46
N VAL A 574 -7.19 22.93 2.87
CA VAL A 574 -7.48 23.87 1.78
C VAL A 574 -7.66 23.06 0.50
N PRO A 575 -8.86 23.06 -0.12
CA PRO A 575 -9.07 22.33 -1.36
C PRO A 575 -8.32 23.05 -2.48
N VAL A 576 -7.21 22.45 -2.93
CA VAL A 576 -6.45 22.91 -4.09
C VAL A 576 -6.65 21.92 -5.22
N ASP A 577 -7.32 22.36 -6.27
CA ASP A 577 -7.44 21.60 -7.53
C ASP A 577 -6.18 21.80 -8.37
N VAL A 578 -5.16 20.97 -8.09
CA VAL A 578 -3.88 21.01 -8.79
C VAL A 578 -4.06 20.68 -10.28
N ASP A 579 -4.91 19.70 -10.60
CA ASP A 579 -5.19 19.31 -11.98
C ASP A 579 -5.86 20.45 -12.76
N GLY A 580 -6.87 21.09 -12.16
CA GLY A 580 -7.53 22.26 -12.75
C GLY A 580 -6.60 23.45 -12.94
N PHE A 581 -5.69 23.71 -11.99
CA PHE A 581 -4.71 24.80 -12.10
C PHE A 581 -3.79 24.63 -13.31
N PHE A 582 -3.30 23.42 -13.57
CA PHE A 582 -2.45 23.13 -14.73
C PHE A 582 -3.22 22.93 -16.04
N GLY A 583 -4.55 22.91 -16.03
CA GLY A 583 -5.37 22.79 -17.23
C GLY A 583 -5.11 23.88 -18.28
N LEU A 584 -4.70 25.08 -17.85
CA LEU A 584 -4.34 26.19 -18.75
C LEU A 584 -2.91 26.12 -19.30
N ALA A 585 -2.04 25.28 -18.71
CA ALA A 585 -0.67 25.07 -19.16
C ALA A 585 -0.21 23.61 -18.92
N PRO A 586 -0.74 22.63 -19.68
CA PRO A 586 -0.49 21.20 -19.43
C PRO A 586 0.99 20.79 -19.49
N PHE A 587 1.82 21.55 -20.20
CA PHE A 587 3.26 21.31 -20.30
C PHE A 587 4.02 21.62 -19.00
N LEU A 588 3.44 22.40 -18.09
CA LEU A 588 3.99 22.64 -16.74
C LEU A 588 3.51 21.61 -15.72
N LYS A 589 2.61 20.71 -16.11
CA LYS A 589 2.04 19.70 -15.22
C LYS A 589 3.15 18.80 -14.68
N PRO A 590 3.28 18.63 -13.34
CA PRO A 590 4.24 17.70 -12.76
C PRO A 590 4.06 16.28 -13.33
N PRO A 591 5.14 15.48 -13.45
CA PRO A 591 5.04 14.09 -13.85
C PRO A 591 4.04 13.33 -12.97
N GLY A 592 3.27 12.44 -13.60
CA GLY A 592 2.34 11.54 -12.94
C GLY A 592 0.94 12.07 -12.67
N LEU A 593 0.74 13.40 -12.68
CA LEU A 593 -0.60 14.00 -12.56
C LEU A 593 -1.42 13.87 -13.86
#